data_AF-A0A645BCV1-F1
#
_entry.id   AF-A0A645BCV1-F1
#
_cell.length_a   1.000
_cell.length_b   1.000
_cell.length_c   1.000
_cell.angle_alpha   90.00
_cell.angle_beta   90.00
_cell.angle_gamma   90.00
#
_symmetry.space_group_name_H-M   'P 1'
#
loop_
_entity.id
_entity.type
_entity.pdbx_description
1 polymer ?
#
loop_
_entity_poly.entity_id
_entity_poly.type
_entity_poly.pdbx_seq_one_letter_code
_entity_poly.pdbx_strand_id
1 'polypeptide(L)'
;MGWKVCLWARLLDGDHAYKLITDQLTLVRNEKKKGGTYPNLFDAHPPFQIDGNFGCTAGIAEMLMQSYDGFIYLLPALPSLWKEGEVKGLMARGGFELNLKWKNGKVERLTIKSHAGGNCRLRSLNPLSAKGLKKAKGENPNALYEVPVIAQPLVNESAKLNKVELKPTYLYDLPTRAGKEYVVIGK
;
A
#
# COMPACT_ATOMS: atom_id res chain seq x y z
N MET A 1 12.72 -1.35 12.97
CA MET A 1 12.61 -0.47 11.78
C MET A 1 11.28 -0.63 11.04
N GLY A 2 10.74 -1.85 10.94
CA GLY A 2 9.53 -2.17 10.17
C GLY A 2 8.32 -1.24 10.35
N TRP A 3 7.98 -0.82 11.58
CA TRP A 3 6.86 0.12 11.78
C TRP A 3 7.03 1.43 10.99
N LYS A 4 8.24 1.99 10.94
CA LYS A 4 8.48 3.23 10.18
C LYS A 4 8.31 3.02 8.68
N VAL A 5 8.60 1.82 8.14
CA VAL A 5 8.32 1.50 6.73
C VAL A 5 6.81 1.59 6.47
N CYS A 6 5.99 0.97 7.33
CA CYS A 6 4.53 1.06 7.23
C CYS A 6 4.04 2.52 7.35
N LEU A 7 4.61 3.31 8.26
CA LEU A 7 4.24 4.72 8.42
C LEU A 7 4.54 5.54 7.16
N TRP A 8 5.74 5.42 6.59
CA TRP A 8 6.08 6.14 5.36
C TRP A 8 5.28 5.66 4.15
N ALA A 9 4.94 4.37 4.10
CA ALA A 9 4.00 3.85 3.10
C ALA A 9 2.62 4.55 3.23
N ARG A 10 2.11 4.72 4.46
CA ARG A 10 0.86 5.44 4.74
C ARG A 10 0.92 6.94 4.44
N LEU A 11 2.10 7.53 4.54
CA LEU A 11 2.37 8.91 4.12
C LEU A 11 2.52 9.05 2.59
N LEU A 12 2.36 7.96 1.84
CA LEU A 12 2.47 7.91 0.37
C LEU A 12 3.88 8.25 -0.14
N ASP A 13 4.90 8.02 0.68
CA ASP A 13 6.29 8.33 0.38
C ASP A 13 7.13 7.05 0.23
N GLY A 14 7.17 6.56 -1.00
CA GLY A 14 7.88 5.33 -1.33
C GLY A 14 9.39 5.44 -1.21
N ASP A 15 9.96 6.62 -1.45
CA ASP A 15 11.41 6.82 -1.40
C ASP A 15 11.92 6.79 0.04
N HIS A 16 11.21 7.43 0.98
CA HIS A 16 11.53 7.33 2.41
C HIS A 16 11.30 5.92 2.94
N ALA A 17 10.21 5.24 2.55
CA ALA A 17 9.98 3.85 2.94
C ALA A 17 11.11 2.94 2.43
N TYR A 18 11.53 3.09 1.18
CA TYR A 18 12.65 2.35 0.59
C TYR A 18 13.97 2.60 1.32
N LYS A 19 14.27 3.86 1.65
CA LYS A 19 15.46 4.19 2.45
C LYS A 19 15.50 3.40 3.76
N LEU A 20 14.38 3.29 4.46
CA LEU A 20 14.31 2.56 5.72
C LEU A 20 14.46 1.04 5.54
N ILE A 21 13.97 0.49 4.44
CA ILE A 21 14.24 -0.91 4.06
C ILE A 21 15.74 -1.10 3.86
N THR A 22 16.41 -0.20 3.12
CA THR A 22 17.86 -0.31 2.91
C THR A 22 18.67 -0.10 4.19
N ASP A 23 18.23 0.79 5.08
CA ASP A 23 18.85 0.99 6.40
C ASP A 23 18.76 -0.30 7.24
N GLN A 24 17.61 -1.01 7.19
CA GLN A 24 17.41 -2.30 7.86
C GLN A 24 18.27 -3.42 7.26
N LEU A 25 18.52 -3.40 5.94
CA LEU A 25 19.37 -4.37 5.22
C LEU A 25 20.88 -4.08 5.38
N THR A 26 21.30 -3.60 6.55
CA THR A 26 22.71 -3.41 6.90
C THR A 26 23.19 -4.60 7.73
N LEU A 27 24.30 -5.24 7.32
CA LEU A 27 24.86 -6.41 8.02
C LEU A 27 25.26 -6.08 9.46
N VAL A 28 24.78 -6.88 10.41
CA VAL A 28 25.17 -6.89 11.83
C VAL A 28 25.77 -8.25 12.16
N ARG A 29 26.93 -8.28 12.83
CA ARG A 29 27.57 -9.50 13.32
C ARG A 29 27.67 -9.50 14.84
N ASN A 30 28.40 -8.53 15.38
CA ASN A 30 28.77 -8.47 16.80
C ASN A 30 28.47 -7.09 17.43
N GLU A 31 27.89 -6.17 16.66
CA GLU A 31 27.58 -4.83 17.09
C GLU A 31 26.42 -4.83 18.08
N LYS A 32 26.65 -4.29 19.29
CA LYS A 32 25.64 -4.24 20.37
C LYS A 32 24.73 -3.01 20.33
N LYS A 33 25.03 -2.02 19.48
CA LYS A 33 24.33 -0.71 19.45
C LYS A 33 23.79 -0.33 18.06
N LYS A 34 23.88 -1.21 17.08
CA LYS A 34 23.49 -0.94 15.70
C LYS A 34 22.44 -1.94 15.26
N GLY A 35 21.25 -1.47 14.92
CA GLY A 35 20.22 -2.31 14.31
C GLY A 35 20.54 -2.64 12.86
N GLY A 36 19.88 -3.65 12.32
CA GLY A 36 20.09 -4.10 10.96
C GLY A 36 19.67 -5.55 10.77
N THR A 37 20.45 -6.29 9.98
CA THR A 37 20.15 -7.67 9.59
C THR A 37 21.36 -8.57 9.86
N TYR A 38 21.15 -9.68 10.55
CA TYR A 38 22.17 -10.71 10.77
C TYR A 38 22.44 -11.55 9.49
N PRO A 39 23.53 -12.35 9.42
CA PRO A 39 23.81 -13.20 8.25
C PRO A 39 22.70 -14.20 7.88
N ASN A 40 21.86 -14.57 8.84
CA ASN A 40 20.70 -15.44 8.65
C ASN A 40 19.42 -14.68 8.24
N LEU A 41 19.55 -13.40 7.88
CA LEU A 41 18.46 -12.48 7.55
C LEU A 41 17.50 -12.16 8.70
N PHE A 42 17.82 -12.52 9.94
CA PHE A 42 17.04 -12.09 11.09
C PHE A 42 17.29 -10.63 11.42
N ASP A 43 16.23 -9.96 11.84
CA ASP A 43 16.28 -8.59 12.30
C ASP A 43 17.08 -8.48 13.61
N ALA A 44 17.87 -7.41 13.68
CA ALA A 44 18.68 -7.07 14.83
C ALA A 44 18.13 -5.81 15.50
N HIS A 45 17.55 -5.97 16.69
CA HIS A 45 17.26 -4.82 17.56
C HIS A 45 18.54 -4.18 18.11
N PRO A 46 19.71 -4.85 18.19
CA PRO A 46 20.09 -6.16 18.77
C PRO A 46 19.57 -6.45 20.20
N PRO A 47 19.55 -7.72 20.66
CA PRO A 47 19.84 -8.94 19.88
C PRO A 47 18.70 -9.25 18.89
N PHE A 48 18.60 -10.49 18.43
CA PHE A 48 17.49 -10.93 17.58
C PHE A 48 16.11 -10.60 18.17
N GLN A 49 15.28 -9.97 17.36
CA GLN A 49 13.84 -9.76 17.58
C GLN A 49 13.14 -9.94 16.22
N ILE A 50 12.13 -10.80 16.12
CA ILE A 50 11.52 -11.15 14.82
C ILE A 50 10.54 -10.10 14.30
N ASP A 51 10.17 -9.14 15.14
CA ASP A 51 9.21 -8.08 14.84
C ASP A 51 9.62 -7.23 13.62
N GLY A 52 10.92 -6.94 13.47
CA GLY A 52 11.44 -6.19 12.33
C GLY A 52 11.34 -6.94 11.00
N ASN A 53 11.46 -8.27 11.00
CA ASN A 53 11.24 -9.08 9.78
C ASN A 53 9.79 -8.96 9.31
N PHE A 54 8.83 -9.26 10.18
CA PHE A 54 7.40 -9.20 9.84
C PHE A 54 6.94 -7.78 9.52
N GLY A 55 7.42 -6.79 10.29
CA GLY A 55 7.12 -5.38 10.05
C GLY A 55 7.63 -4.89 8.69
N CYS A 56 8.82 -5.32 8.27
CA CYS A 56 9.35 -4.97 6.94
C CYS A 56 8.52 -5.61 5.82
N THR A 57 8.17 -6.89 5.94
CA THR A 57 7.28 -7.57 4.98
C THR A 57 5.92 -6.86 4.85
N ALA A 58 5.30 -6.49 5.98
CA ALA A 58 4.06 -5.72 5.99
C ALA A 58 4.25 -4.33 5.35
N GLY A 59 5.37 -3.66 5.62
CA GLY A 59 5.71 -2.37 5.03
C GLY A 59 5.81 -2.43 3.51
N ILE A 60 6.47 -3.45 2.96
CA ILE A 60 6.55 -3.67 1.50
C ILE A 60 5.16 -3.88 0.91
N ALA A 61 4.28 -4.66 1.57
CA ALA A 61 2.91 -4.84 1.11
C ALA A 61 2.14 -3.50 1.08
N GLU A 62 2.23 -2.69 2.15
CA GLU A 62 1.57 -1.38 2.26
C GLU A 62 2.13 -0.34 1.27
N MET A 63 3.38 -0.49 0.80
CA MET A 63 3.95 0.34 -0.26
C MET A 63 3.31 0.06 -1.62
N LEU A 64 2.99 -1.22 -1.87
CA LEU A 64 2.47 -1.70 -3.15
C LEU A 64 0.93 -1.68 -3.22
N MET A 65 0.24 -1.86 -2.09
CA MET A 65 -1.20 -1.83 -2.00
C MET A 65 -1.68 -1.41 -0.61
N GLN A 66 -2.67 -0.52 -0.57
CA GLN A 66 -3.42 -0.18 0.65
C GLN A 66 -4.90 -0.45 0.43
N SER A 67 -5.64 -0.83 1.48
CA SER A 67 -7.06 -1.16 1.35
C SER A 67 -7.90 -0.74 2.57
N TYR A 68 -7.55 0.36 3.23
CA TYR A 68 -8.15 0.75 4.53
C TYR A 68 -8.98 2.03 4.49
N ASP A 69 -8.81 2.88 3.48
CA ASP A 69 -9.36 4.24 3.44
C ASP A 69 -10.53 4.34 2.45
N GLY A 70 -11.46 3.37 2.51
CA GLY A 70 -12.62 3.35 1.60
C GLY A 70 -12.37 2.79 0.20
N PHE A 71 -11.11 2.50 -0.16
CA PHE A 71 -10.72 1.97 -1.47
C PHE A 71 -9.47 1.10 -1.39
N ILE A 72 -9.23 0.34 -2.46
CA ILE A 72 -7.94 -0.29 -2.76
C ILE A 72 -7.09 0.71 -3.52
N TYR A 73 -6.01 1.19 -2.91
CA TYR A 73 -5.02 2.05 -3.56
C TYR A 73 -3.88 1.20 -4.13
N LEU A 74 -3.70 1.28 -5.44
CA LEU A 74 -2.63 0.61 -6.19
C LEU A 74 -1.37 1.48 -6.23
N LEU A 75 -0.23 0.90 -5.87
CA LEU A 75 1.10 1.54 -5.87
C LEU A 75 1.13 2.88 -5.09
N PRO A 76 0.53 2.96 -3.88
CA PRO A 76 0.39 4.22 -3.15
C PRO A 76 1.74 4.85 -2.78
N ALA A 77 2.76 4.03 -2.50
CA ALA A 77 4.09 4.46 -2.10
C ALA A 77 5.15 3.62 -2.81
N LEU A 78 5.03 3.48 -4.14
CA LEU A 78 6.06 2.84 -4.94
C LEU A 78 7.34 3.69 -4.96
N PRO A 79 8.51 3.14 -4.58
CA PRO A 79 9.77 3.87 -4.66
C PRO A 79 10.09 4.26 -6.10
N SER A 80 10.67 5.44 -6.28
CA SER A 80 11.08 5.95 -7.58
C SER A 80 12.07 5.01 -8.29
N LEU A 81 12.83 4.22 -7.53
CA LEU A 81 13.78 3.21 -8.04
C LEU A 81 13.08 1.99 -8.66
N TRP A 82 11.89 1.59 -8.18
CA TRP A 82 11.17 0.40 -8.65
C TRP A 82 10.38 0.71 -9.92
N LYS A 83 11.09 0.99 -11.02
CA LYS A 83 10.48 1.40 -12.29
C LYS A 83 9.53 0.35 -12.87
N GLU A 84 9.88 -0.92 -12.77
CA GLU A 84 9.12 -2.04 -13.31
C GLU A 84 9.12 -3.19 -12.31
N GLY A 85 8.07 -3.99 -12.32
CA GLY A 85 7.97 -5.17 -11.45
C GLY A 85 6.56 -5.74 -11.38
N GLU A 86 6.42 -6.81 -10.62
CA GLU A 86 5.14 -7.44 -10.34
C GLU A 86 5.07 -7.96 -8.89
N VAL A 87 3.85 -8.03 -8.37
CA VAL A 87 3.51 -8.68 -7.11
C VAL A 87 2.25 -9.52 -7.31
N LYS A 88 2.19 -10.71 -6.69
CA LYS A 88 1.08 -11.65 -6.84
C LYS A 88 0.56 -12.09 -5.47
N GLY A 89 -0.74 -12.27 -5.36
CA GLY A 89 -1.41 -12.80 -4.18
C GLY A 89 -1.62 -11.80 -3.03
N LEU A 90 -1.48 -10.48 -3.25
CA LEU A 90 -1.79 -9.51 -2.20
C LEU A 90 -3.29 -9.52 -1.92
N MET A 91 -3.67 -9.66 -0.65
CA MET A 91 -5.08 -9.66 -0.23
C MET A 91 -5.49 -8.29 0.28
N ALA A 92 -6.44 -7.66 -0.41
CA ALA A 92 -7.11 -6.46 0.09
C ALA A 92 -8.33 -6.82 0.96
N ARG A 93 -8.74 -5.88 1.82
CA ARG A 93 -10.00 -5.99 2.59
C ARG A 93 -11.17 -6.29 1.64
N GLY A 94 -12.24 -6.92 2.13
CA GLY A 94 -13.34 -7.34 1.26
C GLY A 94 -13.08 -8.59 0.42
N GLY A 95 -11.94 -9.27 0.60
CA GLY A 95 -11.66 -10.54 -0.07
C GLY A 95 -11.29 -10.37 -1.54
N PHE A 96 -10.48 -9.36 -1.86
CA PHE A 96 -9.96 -9.14 -3.21
C PHE A 96 -8.48 -9.53 -3.27
N GLU A 97 -8.17 -10.61 -3.96
CA GLU A 97 -6.79 -11.04 -4.21
C GLU A 97 -6.28 -10.39 -5.49
N LEU A 98 -5.11 -9.76 -5.40
CA LEU A 98 -4.56 -8.92 -6.46
C LEU A 98 -3.23 -9.47 -6.98
N ASN A 99 -3.14 -9.52 -8.30
CA ASN A 99 -1.89 -9.66 -9.02
C ASN A 99 -1.66 -8.36 -9.80
N LEU A 100 -0.63 -7.61 -9.42
CA LEU A 100 -0.37 -6.26 -9.90
C LEU A 100 0.99 -6.22 -10.58
N LYS A 101 1.00 -5.73 -11.82
CA LYS A 101 2.21 -5.47 -12.60
C LYS A 101 2.28 -3.99 -12.96
N TRP A 102 3.48 -3.43 -12.90
CA TRP A 102 3.73 -2.02 -13.19
C TRP A 102 4.91 -1.84 -14.14
N LYS A 103 4.84 -0.74 -14.88
CA LYS A 103 5.88 -0.28 -15.78
C LYS A 103 6.00 1.23 -15.71
N ASN A 104 7.22 1.77 -15.72
CA ASN A 104 7.50 3.19 -15.55
C ASN A 104 6.81 3.80 -14.31
N GLY A 105 6.76 3.03 -13.20
CA GLY A 105 6.12 3.43 -11.95
C GLY A 105 4.59 3.56 -12.00
N LYS A 106 3.94 3.03 -13.04
CA LYS A 106 2.49 3.09 -13.25
C LYS A 106 1.89 1.70 -13.38
N VAL A 107 0.62 1.56 -12.99
CA VAL A 107 -0.11 0.31 -13.18
C VAL A 107 -0.10 -0.04 -14.66
N GLU A 108 0.39 -1.22 -15.01
CA GLU A 108 0.33 -1.78 -16.37
C GLU A 108 -0.86 -2.73 -16.46
N ARG A 109 -0.95 -3.66 -15.51
CA ARG A 109 -2.01 -4.67 -15.45
C ARG A 109 -2.32 -5.04 -14.01
N LEU A 110 -3.60 -5.20 -13.72
CA LEU A 110 -4.10 -5.71 -12.46
C LEU A 110 -5.09 -6.84 -12.76
N THR A 111 -4.88 -8.00 -12.13
CA THR A 111 -5.87 -9.07 -12.06
C THR A 111 -6.44 -9.11 -10.65
N ILE A 112 -7.77 -9.18 -10.55
CA ILE A 112 -8.51 -9.17 -9.29
C ILE A 112 -9.34 -10.44 -9.24
N LYS A 113 -9.07 -11.31 -8.27
CA LYS A 113 -9.96 -12.41 -7.92
C LYS A 113 -10.83 -11.98 -6.74
N SER A 114 -12.14 -11.88 -6.99
CA SER A 114 -13.12 -11.51 -5.98
C SER A 114 -13.62 -12.77 -5.28
N HIS A 115 -13.24 -12.97 -4.01
CA HIS A 115 -13.65 -14.13 -3.24
C HIS A 115 -15.07 -13.98 -2.70
N ALA A 116 -15.46 -12.78 -2.26
CA ALA A 116 -16.76 -12.51 -1.65
C ALA A 116 -17.74 -11.72 -2.53
N GLY A 117 -17.31 -11.22 -3.70
CA GLY A 117 -18.14 -10.32 -4.52
C GLY A 117 -18.14 -8.89 -3.98
N GLY A 118 -19.19 -8.14 -4.31
CA GLY A 118 -19.36 -6.75 -3.86
C GLY A 118 -18.62 -5.72 -4.70
N ASN A 119 -18.69 -4.46 -4.28
CA ASN A 119 -18.04 -3.37 -4.98
C ASN A 119 -16.54 -3.35 -4.68
N CYS A 120 -15.73 -3.44 -5.73
CA CYS A 120 -14.28 -3.28 -5.67
C CYS A 120 -13.94 -1.86 -6.12
N ARG A 121 -13.66 -0.98 -5.16
CA ARG A 121 -13.28 0.41 -5.45
C ARG A 121 -11.77 0.53 -5.57
N LEU A 122 -11.31 0.98 -6.73
CA LEU A 122 -9.89 1.09 -7.07
C LEU A 122 -9.46 2.56 -7.12
N ARG A 123 -8.33 2.89 -6.51
CA ARG A 123 -7.63 4.17 -6.62
C ARG A 123 -6.27 3.97 -7.29
N SER A 124 -5.92 4.85 -8.23
CA SER A 124 -4.65 4.78 -8.96
C SER A 124 -4.13 6.17 -9.37
N LEU A 125 -2.82 6.26 -9.62
CA LEU A 125 -2.17 7.47 -10.14
C LEU A 125 -2.32 7.65 -11.65
N ASN A 126 -2.51 6.55 -12.40
CA ASN A 126 -2.79 6.59 -13.84
C ASN A 126 -4.21 6.05 -14.14
N PRO A 127 -4.85 6.48 -15.24
CA PRO A 127 -6.20 6.03 -15.57
C PRO A 127 -6.25 4.51 -15.78
N LEU A 128 -7.37 3.92 -15.39
CA LEU A 128 -7.62 2.48 -15.53
C LEU A 128 -8.76 2.21 -16.53
N SER A 129 -8.74 1.02 -17.10
CA SER A 129 -9.75 0.55 -18.05
C SER A 129 -10.05 -0.93 -17.84
N ALA A 130 -11.33 -1.27 -17.70
CA ALA A 130 -11.83 -2.63 -17.67
C ALA A 130 -13.32 -2.68 -18.03
N LYS A 131 -13.82 -3.87 -18.38
CA LYS A 131 -15.26 -4.08 -18.57
C LYS A 131 -15.99 -3.86 -17.24
N GLY A 132 -16.97 -2.95 -17.25
CA GLY A 132 -17.80 -2.65 -16.07
C GLY A 132 -17.19 -1.64 -15.09
N LEU A 133 -15.97 -1.17 -15.34
CA LEU A 133 -15.32 -0.14 -14.53
C LEU A 133 -15.97 1.22 -14.79
N LYS A 134 -16.39 1.91 -13.73
CA LYS A 134 -17.03 3.23 -13.79
C LYS A 134 -16.34 4.19 -12.84
N LYS A 135 -16.38 5.50 -13.12
CA LYS A 135 -15.89 6.50 -12.15
C LYS A 135 -16.71 6.38 -10.85
N ALA A 136 -16.01 6.30 -9.73
CA ALA A 136 -16.64 6.20 -8.42
C ALA A 136 -17.32 7.53 -8.03
N LYS A 137 -18.38 7.42 -7.23
CA LYS A 137 -19.08 8.56 -6.62
C LYS A 137 -19.49 8.20 -5.19
N GLY A 138 -19.55 9.21 -4.32
CA GLY A 138 -19.96 9.04 -2.92
C GLY A 138 -19.08 8.06 -2.16
N GLU A 139 -19.64 7.46 -1.11
CA GLU A 139 -18.98 6.43 -0.30
C GLU A 139 -18.94 5.08 -1.02
N ASN A 140 -18.08 4.18 -0.54
CA ASN A 140 -17.98 2.84 -1.10
C ASN A 140 -19.13 1.98 -0.52
N PRO A 141 -20.02 1.41 -1.36
CA PRO A 141 -21.14 0.61 -0.85
C PRO A 141 -20.71 -0.74 -0.24
N ASN A 142 -19.44 -1.12 -0.32
CA ASN A 142 -18.92 -2.30 0.36
C ASN A 142 -18.60 -1.97 1.83
N ALA A 143 -19.42 -2.47 2.76
CA ALA A 143 -19.29 -2.20 4.20
C ALA A 143 -17.92 -2.59 4.80
N LEU A 144 -17.18 -3.50 4.17
CA LEU A 144 -15.82 -3.86 4.59
C LEU A 144 -14.76 -2.77 4.31
N TYR A 145 -15.20 -1.66 3.71
CA TYR A 145 -14.44 -0.45 3.43
C TYR A 145 -15.01 0.78 4.14
N GLU A 146 -15.85 0.60 5.17
CA GLU A 146 -16.30 1.72 6.00
C GLU A 146 -15.09 2.46 6.61
N VAL A 147 -15.11 3.78 6.53
CA VAL A 147 -14.07 4.65 7.09
C VAL A 147 -14.58 5.20 8.42
N PRO A 148 -13.82 5.05 9.52
CA PRO A 148 -14.27 5.51 10.82
C PRO A 148 -14.40 7.03 10.84
N VAL A 149 -15.55 7.50 11.35
CA VAL A 149 -15.75 8.92 11.63
C VAL A 149 -14.96 9.28 12.89
N ILE A 150 -14.07 10.27 12.79
CA ILE A 150 -13.28 10.78 13.92
C ILE A 150 -13.81 12.12 14.40
N ALA A 151 -13.54 12.44 15.67
CA ALA A 151 -13.77 13.79 16.17
C ALA A 151 -12.91 14.80 15.42
N GLN A 152 -13.42 16.02 15.26
CA GLN A 152 -12.66 17.12 14.67
C GLN A 152 -11.39 17.37 15.51
N PRO A 153 -10.18 17.33 14.92
CA PRO A 153 -8.96 17.60 15.65
C PRO A 153 -8.93 19.02 16.22
N LEU A 154 -8.53 19.15 17.49
CA LEU A 154 -8.28 20.45 18.12
C LEU A 154 -6.96 21.02 17.60
N VAL A 155 -7.02 22.20 16.99
CA VAL A 155 -5.84 22.93 16.49
C VAL A 155 -5.53 24.08 17.42
N ASN A 156 -4.32 24.10 17.97
CA ASN A 156 -3.86 25.23 18.79
C ASN A 156 -3.84 26.52 17.94
N GLU A 157 -4.34 27.63 18.48
CA GLU A 157 -4.48 28.90 17.77
C GLU A 157 -3.16 29.45 17.20
N SER A 158 -2.04 29.13 17.85
CA SER A 158 -0.70 29.54 17.40
C SER A 158 -0.06 28.58 16.40
N ALA A 159 -0.68 27.43 16.13
CA ALA A 159 -0.11 26.41 15.25
C ALA A 159 -0.08 26.87 13.80
N LYS A 160 1.09 26.74 13.17
CA LYS A 160 1.27 26.91 11.73
C LYS A 160 1.32 25.54 11.09
N LEU A 161 0.20 25.11 10.51
CA LEU A 161 0.10 23.80 9.87
C LEU A 161 0.72 23.83 8.47
N ASN A 162 1.52 22.81 8.18
CA ASN A 162 2.00 22.59 6.81
C ASN A 162 0.85 22.10 5.94
N LYS A 163 0.80 22.60 4.70
CA LYS A 163 -0.15 22.10 3.71
C LYS A 163 0.24 20.68 3.29
N VAL A 164 -0.75 19.78 3.26
CA VAL A 164 -0.58 18.44 2.70
C VAL A 164 -0.87 18.50 1.20
N GLU A 165 0.11 18.11 0.39
CA GLU A 165 -0.03 18.04 -1.07
C GLU A 165 -0.09 16.59 -1.52
N LEU A 166 -1.19 16.21 -2.16
CA LEU A 166 -1.42 14.87 -2.66
C LEU A 166 -1.43 14.87 -4.18
N LYS A 167 -0.85 13.82 -4.78
CA LYS A 167 -0.92 13.60 -6.23
C LYS A 167 -2.38 13.43 -6.65
N PRO A 168 -2.80 13.96 -7.80
CA PRO A 168 -4.13 13.68 -8.34
C PRO A 168 -4.25 12.18 -8.64
N THR A 169 -5.43 11.64 -8.34
CA THR A 169 -5.72 10.20 -8.51
C THR A 169 -7.04 9.99 -9.21
N TYR A 170 -7.20 8.81 -9.80
CA TYR A 170 -8.45 8.33 -10.36
C TYR A 170 -9.10 7.33 -9.41
N LEU A 171 -10.42 7.39 -9.30
CA LEU A 171 -11.21 6.52 -8.44
C LEU A 171 -12.30 5.84 -9.26
N TYR A 172 -12.41 4.52 -9.13
CA TYR A 172 -13.30 3.70 -9.92
C TYR A 172 -14.06 2.69 -9.08
N ASP A 173 -15.31 2.43 -9.44
CA ASP A 173 -16.10 1.32 -8.93
C ASP A 173 -16.17 0.20 -9.97
N LEU A 174 -15.93 -1.02 -9.48
CA LEU A 174 -16.07 -2.26 -10.23
C LEU A 174 -16.99 -3.21 -9.45
N PRO A 175 -18.25 -3.39 -9.89
CA PRO A 175 -19.13 -4.39 -9.31
C PRO A 175 -18.59 -5.80 -9.60
N THR A 176 -18.29 -6.57 -8.55
CA THR A 176 -17.75 -7.93 -8.68
C THR A 176 -18.72 -9.00 -8.16
N ARG A 177 -18.49 -10.24 -8.59
CA ARG A 177 -19.20 -11.43 -8.13
C ARG A 177 -18.19 -12.39 -7.50
N ALA A 178 -18.62 -13.11 -6.47
CA ALA A 178 -17.81 -14.12 -5.80
C ALA A 178 -17.29 -15.18 -6.78
N GLY A 179 -16.04 -15.58 -6.59
CA GLY A 179 -15.31 -16.54 -7.42
C GLY A 179 -14.95 -16.05 -8.82
N LYS A 180 -15.23 -14.79 -9.18
CA LYS A 180 -14.92 -14.25 -10.52
C LYS A 180 -13.62 -13.46 -10.52
N GLU A 181 -12.98 -13.50 -11.69
CA GLU A 181 -11.75 -12.78 -11.97
C GLU A 181 -12.02 -11.60 -12.92
N TYR A 182 -11.32 -10.50 -12.69
CA TYR A 182 -11.43 -9.26 -13.44
C TYR A 182 -10.04 -8.79 -13.82
N VAL A 183 -9.87 -8.35 -15.08
CA VAL A 183 -8.62 -7.77 -15.57
C VAL A 183 -8.82 -6.29 -15.80
N VAL A 184 -7.93 -5.49 -15.23
CA VAL A 184 -7.87 -4.04 -15.35
C VAL A 184 -6.53 -3.65 -15.97
N ILE A 185 -6.58 -2.80 -16.98
CA ILE A 185 -5.42 -2.32 -17.72
C ILE A 185 -5.18 -0.84 -17.39
N GLY A 186 -3.94 -0.48 -17.11
CA GLY A 186 -3.55 0.92 -16.96
C GLY A 186 -3.33 1.59 -18.31
N LYS A 187 -3.73 2.86 -18.41
CA LYS A 187 -3.49 3.73 -19.56
C LYS A 187 -2.38 4.73 -19.27
#